data_AF-A0A7W0ZIP1-F1
#
_entry.id   AF-A0A7W0ZIP1-F1
#
_cell.length_a   1.000
_cell.length_b   1.000
_cell.length_c   1.000
_cell.angle_alpha   90.00
_cell.angle_beta   90.00
_cell.angle_gamma   90.00
#
_symmetry.space_group_name_H-M   'P 1'
#
loop_
_entity.id
_entity.type
_entity.pdbx_description
1 polymer ?
#
loop_
_entity_poly.entity_id
_entity_poly.type
_entity_poly.pdbx_seq_one_letter_code
_entity_poly.pdbx_strand_id
1 'polypeptide(L)' 'MPPSQRRVVSALDHLTGDPPQGEVTRLPGLPDEWRLRVGDWQVRFTRDPESRRVEVLGVLARRS' A
#
# COMPACT_ATOMS: atom_id res chain seq x y z
N MET A 1 2.37 -3.24 19.42
CA MET A 1 1.81 -2.48 18.26
C MET A 1 0.30 -2.44 18.37
N PRO A 2 -0.35 -1.27 18.19
CA PRO A 2 -1.78 -1.18 18.01
C PRO A 2 -2.27 -2.11 16.89
N PRO A 3 -3.50 -2.65 16.97
CA PRO A 3 -4.03 -3.58 15.97
C PRO A 3 -3.97 -3.08 14.53
N SER A 4 -4.10 -1.76 14.33
CA SER A 4 -3.99 -1.11 13.02
C SER A 4 -2.60 -1.21 12.39
N GLN A 5 -1.52 -1.00 13.16
CA GLN A 5 -0.15 -1.11 12.67
C GLN A 5 0.15 -2.52 12.18
N ARG A 6 -0.31 -3.55 12.92
CA ARG A 6 -0.10 -4.95 12.54
C ARG A 6 -0.81 -5.29 11.23
N ARG A 7 -2.02 -4.76 11.01
CA ARG A 7 -2.77 -4.92 9.74
C ARG A 7 -2.05 -4.27 8.57
N VAL A 8 -1.50 -3.06 8.76
CA VAL A 8 -0.74 -2.38 7.70
C VAL A 8 0.48 -3.20 7.31
N VAL A 9 1.29 -3.65 8.28
CA VAL A 9 2.48 -4.47 8.00
C VAL A 9 2.10 -5.74 7.23
N SER A 10 1.12 -6.50 7.72
CA SER A 10 0.65 -7.71 7.04
C SER A 10 0.14 -7.44 5.63
N ALA A 11 -0.48 -6.29 5.38
CA ALA A 11 -0.96 -5.93 4.06
C ALA A 11 0.17 -5.53 3.09
N LEU A 12 1.30 -5.02 3.60
CA LEU A 12 2.48 -4.71 2.78
C LEU A 12 3.14 -5.99 2.24
N ASP A 13 3.16 -7.08 3.01
CA ASP A 13 3.71 -8.37 2.57
C ASP A 13 3.00 -8.89 1.31
N HIS A 14 1.74 -8.50 1.12
CA HIS A 14 0.93 -8.88 -0.04
C HIS A 14 1.17 -8.00 -1.29
N LEU A 15 1.91 -6.90 -1.18
CA LEU A 15 2.20 -5.99 -2.29
C LEU A 15 3.35 -6.44 -3.18
N THR A 16 4.20 -7.38 -2.72
CA THR A 16 5.33 -7.90 -3.50
C THR A 16 4.93 -9.00 -4.48
N GLY A 17 3.69 -9.50 -4.42
CA GLY A 17 3.15 -10.46 -5.38
C GLY A 17 2.76 -9.81 -6.72
N ASP A 18 2.62 -10.63 -7.76
CA ASP A 18 2.12 -10.20 -9.06
C ASP A 18 0.94 -11.09 -9.50
N PRO A 19 -0.32 -10.58 -9.50
CA PRO A 19 -0.71 -9.21 -9.13
C PRO A 19 -0.65 -8.94 -7.61
N PRO A 20 -0.47 -7.67 -7.18
CA PRO A 20 -0.53 -7.33 -5.77
C PRO A 20 -1.93 -7.60 -5.21
N GLN A 21 -2.00 -8.09 -3.97
CA GLN A 21 -3.29 -8.41 -3.34
C GLN A 21 -3.77 -7.29 -2.41
N GLY A 22 -5.09 -7.22 -2.23
CA GLY A 22 -5.77 -6.22 -1.39
C GLY A 22 -6.53 -5.17 -2.20
N GLU A 23 -7.05 -4.15 -1.51
CA GLU A 23 -7.76 -3.03 -2.13
C GLU A 23 -6.74 -2.02 -2.68
N VAL A 24 -6.06 -2.45 -3.75
CA VAL A 24 -5.00 -1.72 -4.44
C VAL A 24 -5.58 -0.97 -5.64
N THR A 25 -5.23 0.31 -5.79
CA THR A 25 -5.68 1.15 -6.91
C THR A 25 -4.53 2.04 -7.38
N ARG A 26 -4.32 2.17 -8.69
CA ARG A 26 -3.37 3.14 -9.24
C ARG A 26 -3.89 4.55 -9.05
N LEU A 27 -3.04 5.49 -8.64
CA LEU A 27 -3.44 6.89 -8.51
C LEU A 27 -3.42 7.58 -9.89
N PRO A 28 -4.49 8.25 -10.30
CA PRO A 28 -4.51 8.98 -11.56
C PRO A 28 -3.60 10.21 -11.47
N GLY A 29 -2.90 10.52 -12.57
CA GLY A 29 -2.06 11.72 -12.68
C GLY A 29 -0.68 11.64 -12.00
N LEU A 30 -0.36 10.53 -11.32
CA LEU A 30 0.96 10.29 -10.74
C LEU A 30 1.60 9.06 -11.39
N PRO A 31 2.79 9.17 -12.00
CA PRO A 31 3.48 8.01 -12.56
C PRO A 31 3.84 7.05 -11.43
N ASP A 32 3.44 5.80 -11.62
CA ASP A 32 3.81 4.63 -10.81
C ASP A 32 3.47 4.68 -9.32
N GLU A 33 2.56 5.57 -8.95
CA GLU A 33 1.98 5.60 -7.61
C GLU A 33 0.69 4.80 -7.49
N TRP A 34 0.60 4.09 -6.37
CA TRP A 34 -0.51 3.22 -6.01
C TRP A 34 -1.00 3.53 -4.61
N ARG A 35 -2.23 3.12 -4.35
CA ARG A 35 -2.91 3.23 -3.08
C ARG A 35 -3.38 1.86 -2.63
N LEU A 36 -2.97 1.43 -1.44
CA LEU A 36 -3.55 0.29 -0.73
C LEU A 36 -4.45 0.82 0.40
N ARG A 37 -5.67 0.28 0.51
CA ARG A 37 -6.55 0.53 1.65
C ARG A 37 -6.50 -0.61 2.66
N VAL A 38 -6.36 -0.24 3.94
CA VAL A 38 -6.34 -1.16 5.07
C VAL A 38 -7.26 -0.62 6.17
N GLY A 39 -8.55 -0.94 6.08
CA GLY A 39 -9.58 -0.38 6.96
C GLY A 39 -9.65 1.15 6.82
N ASP A 40 -9.33 1.85 7.91
CA ASP A 40 -9.29 3.32 7.98
C ASP A 40 -7.94 3.92 7.57
N TRP A 41 -7.01 3.11 7.08
CA TRP A 41 -5.69 3.56 6.65
C TRP A 41 -5.53 3.49 5.14
N GLN A 42 -4.81 4.47 4.62
CA GLN A 42 -4.38 4.55 3.24
C GLN A 42 -2.86 4.53 3.18
N VAL A 43 -2.30 3.58 2.43
CA VAL A 43 -0.86 3.49 2.16
C VAL A 43 -0.62 3.92 0.72
N ARG A 44 0.20 4.96 0.52
CA ARG A 44 0.71 5.33 -0.80
C ARG A 44 2.06 4.67 -1.01
N PHE A 45 2.25 4.08 -2.18
CA PHE A 45 3.50 3.38 -2.50
C PHE A 45 3.79 3.40 -4.00
N THR A 46 5.07 3.21 -4.34
CA THR A 46 5.49 2.76 -5.68
C THR A 46 5.90 1.29 -5.60
N ARG A 47 5.82 0.58 -6.72
CA ARG A 47 6.30 -0.81 -6.81
C ARG A 47 7.11 -1.02 -8.08
N ASP A 48 8.18 -1.78 -7.92
CA ASP A 48 8.96 -2.36 -9.01
C ASP A 48 8.82 -3.89 -8.93
N PRO A 49 8.01 -4.52 -9.80
CA PRO A 49 7.81 -5.95 -9.79
C PRO A 49 9.06 -6.72 -10.23
N GLU A 50 9.96 -6.13 -11.02
CA GLU A 50 11.19 -6.80 -11.47
C GLU A 50 12.17 -6.97 -10.32
N SER A 51 12.39 -5.91 -9.53
CA SER A 51 13.25 -5.96 -8.34
C SER A 51 12.52 -6.42 -7.07
N ARG A 52 11.22 -6.73 -7.16
CA ARG A 52 10.33 -7.07 -6.03
C ARG A 52 10.39 -6.02 -4.91
N ARG A 53 10.53 -4.75 -5.29
CA ARG A 53 10.66 -3.62 -4.36
C ARG A 53 9.33 -2.89 -4.23
N VAL A 54 8.96 -2.58 -3.00
CA VAL A 54 7.85 -1.68 -2.67
C VAL A 54 8.44 -0.53 -1.86
N GLU A 55 8.19 0.70 -2.29
CA GLU A 55 8.58 1.90 -1.56
C GLU A 55 7.34 2.60 -1.01
N VAL A 56 7.23 2.64 0.32
CA VAL A 56 6.11 3.30 1.00
C VAL A 56 6.39 4.80 1.06
N LEU A 57 5.56 5.58 0.37
CA LEU A 57 5.65 7.03 0.32
C LEU A 57 4.94 7.69 1.52
N GLY A 58 3.94 7.03 2.08
CA GLY A 58 3.23 7.53 3.25
C GLY A 58 2.10 6.63 3.73
N VAL A 59 1.83 6.72 5.04
CA VAL A 59 0.72 6.03 5.72
C VAL A 59 -0.19 7.10 6.31
N LEU A 60 -1.40 7.20 5.77
CA LEU A 60 -2.37 8.25 6.08
C LEU A 60 -3.57 7.63 6.80
N ALA A 61 -3.97 8.21 7.93
CA ALA A 61 -5.27 7.91 8.51
C ALA A 61 -6.36 8.57 7.65
N ARG A 62 -7.50 7.90 7.49
CA ARG A 62 -8.71 8.53 6.99
C ARG A 62 -9.06 9.65 7.95
N ARG A 63 -9.04 10.90 7.47
CA ARG A 63 -9.66 12.00 8.22
C ARG A 63 -11.16 11.70 8.27
N SER A 64 -11.67 11.45 9.47
CA SER A 64 -13.10 11.47 9.78
C SER A 64 -13.62 12.90 9.73
#